data_AF-A0A1F6DFR8-F1
#
_entry.id   AF-A0A1F6DFR8-F1
#
_cell.length_a   1.000
_cell.length_b   1.000
_cell.length_c   1.000
_cell.angle_alpha   90.00
_cell.angle_beta   90.00
_cell.angle_gamma   90.00
#
_symmetry.space_group_name_H-M   'P 1'
#
loop_
_entity.id
_entity.type
_entity.pdbx_description
1 polymer ?
#
loop_
_entity_poly.entity_id
_entity_poly.type
_entity_poly.pdbx_seq_one_letter_code
_entity_poly.pdbx_strand_id
1 'polypeptide(L)'
;MKVLDQGHIYELRELGGGTCELKFVKRSGGAIQYSEEWGGVQTQEVLRACIDRTKYLFEVLPCNETADALYHLRMALYCYEARAHRRKHEAVNRKRSSHNDVASPNAHRDGEQDVPFTEHEIELLPTGDDGHIMV
;
A
#
# COMPACT_ATOMS: atom_id res chain seq x y z
N MET A 1 13.32 0.65 -14.88
CA MET A 1 12.18 -0.25 -14.74
C MET A 1 11.57 -0.48 -16.10
N LYS A 2 11.22 -1.73 -16.43
CA LYS A 2 10.44 -2.11 -17.60
C LYS A 2 9.13 -2.74 -17.12
N VAL A 3 8.01 -2.37 -17.72
CA VAL A 3 6.70 -2.95 -17.41
C VAL A 3 6.55 -4.24 -18.22
N LEU A 4 6.30 -5.36 -17.54
CA LEU A 4 6.04 -6.66 -18.17
C LEU A 4 4.53 -6.96 -18.21
N ASP A 5 3.81 -6.65 -17.14
CA ASP A 5 2.34 -6.61 -17.08
C ASP A 5 1.89 -5.36 -16.32
N GLN A 6 1.05 -4.54 -16.94
CA GLN A 6 0.68 -3.23 -16.42
C GLN A 6 -0.03 -3.36 -15.07
N GLY A 7 0.50 -2.68 -14.05
CA GLY A 7 -0.05 -2.74 -12.70
C GLY A 7 0.40 -3.96 -11.88
N HIS A 8 0.99 -4.98 -12.51
CA HIS A 8 1.22 -6.27 -11.86
C HIS A 8 2.66 -6.77 -11.89
N ILE A 9 3.38 -6.66 -13.01
CA ILE A 9 4.74 -7.24 -13.12
C ILE A 9 5.70 -6.21 -13.70
N TYR A 10 6.78 -5.97 -12.98
CA TYR A 10 7.82 -5.02 -13.34
C TYR A 10 9.19 -5.68 -13.29
N GLU A 11 10.01 -5.43 -14.29
CA GLU A 11 11.43 -5.76 -14.28
C GLU A 11 12.23 -4.52 -13.80
N LEU A 12 12.96 -4.69 -12.72
CA LEU A 12 13.84 -3.68 -12.13
C LEU A 12 15.29 -3.97 -12.51
N ARG A 13 16.10 -2.91 -12.60
CA ARG A 13 17.54 -3.06 -12.85
C ARG A 13 18.26 -3.07 -11.51
N GLU A 14 19.16 -4.03 -11.34
CA GLU A 14 20.01 -4.11 -10.16
C GLU A 14 21.22 -3.17 -10.31
N LEU A 15 21.65 -2.58 -9.21
CA LEU A 15 22.91 -1.83 -9.19
C LEU A 15 24.08 -2.82 -9.27
N GLY A 16 24.96 -2.65 -10.25
CA GLY A 16 26.06 -3.60 -10.51
C GLY A 16 25.79 -4.58 -11.65
N GLY A 17 24.59 -4.54 -12.25
CA GLY A 17 24.20 -5.38 -13.38
C GLY A 17 23.29 -6.52 -12.97
N GLY A 18 22.39 -6.91 -13.86
CA GLY A 18 21.31 -7.85 -13.57
C GLY A 18 19.93 -7.20 -13.56
N THR A 19 18.90 -8.03 -13.47
CA THR A 19 17.51 -7.61 -13.31
C THR A 19 16.81 -8.48 -12.28
N CYS A 20 15.83 -7.90 -11.61
CA CYS A 20 14.94 -8.61 -10.70
C CYS A 20 13.47 -8.29 -11.04
N GLU A 21 12.58 -9.22 -10.72
CA GLU A 21 11.15 -9.06 -10.96
C GLU A 21 10.43 -8.64 -9.66
N LEU A 22 9.61 -7.58 -9.75
CA LEU A 22 8.65 -7.21 -8.73
C LEU A 22 7.24 -7.56 -9.21
N LYS A 23 6.61 -8.50 -8.51
CA LYS A 23 5.30 -9.07 -8.85
C LYS A 23 4.24 -8.72 -7.81
N PHE A 24 3.29 -7.88 -8.20
CA PHE A 24 2.10 -7.56 -7.43
C PHE A 24 0.99 -8.59 -7.67
N VAL A 25 0.14 -8.72 -6.65
CA VAL A 25 -1.06 -9.56 -6.70
C VAL A 25 -1.97 -9.18 -7.87
N LYS A 26 -2.55 -10.18 -8.55
CA LYS A 26 -3.58 -10.00 -9.57
C LYS A 26 -4.73 -10.93 -9.24
N ARG A 27 -5.84 -10.36 -8.78
CA ARG A 27 -7.04 -11.10 -8.35
C ARG A 27 -8.29 -10.34 -8.79
N SER A 28 -9.30 -11.06 -9.25
CA SER A 28 -10.59 -10.49 -9.60
C SER A 28 -11.34 -10.06 -8.33
N GLY A 29 -12.12 -9.00 -8.44
CA GLY A 29 -12.85 -8.44 -7.31
C GLY A 29 -13.81 -7.34 -7.73
N GLY A 30 -15.05 -7.40 -7.24
CA GLY A 30 -16.08 -6.41 -7.53
C GLY A 30 -16.29 -6.22 -9.03
N ALA A 31 -15.94 -5.03 -9.52
CA ALA A 31 -16.10 -4.63 -10.93
C ALA A 31 -14.96 -5.08 -11.86
N ILE A 32 -13.88 -5.65 -11.33
CA ILE A 32 -12.69 -6.04 -12.12
C ILE A 32 -12.63 -7.56 -12.20
N GLN A 33 -12.49 -8.07 -13.42
CA GLN A 33 -12.32 -9.49 -13.72
C GLN A 33 -11.07 -9.67 -14.58
N TYR A 34 -10.21 -10.60 -14.20
CA TYR A 34 -9.02 -10.98 -14.96
C TYR A 34 -9.19 -12.38 -15.55
N SER A 35 -8.63 -12.61 -16.73
CA SER A 35 -8.59 -13.94 -17.36
C SER A 35 -7.62 -14.89 -16.66
N GLU A 36 -6.63 -14.34 -15.95
CA GLU A 36 -5.61 -15.07 -15.22
C GLU A 36 -5.33 -14.35 -13.90
N GLU A 37 -5.16 -15.12 -12.82
CA GLU A 37 -4.91 -14.63 -11.47
C GLU A 37 -3.64 -15.23 -10.87
N TRP A 38 -2.98 -14.48 -10.00
CA TRP A 38 -1.82 -14.96 -9.26
C TRP A 38 -1.63 -14.23 -7.93
N GLY A 39 -0.95 -14.91 -7.01
CA GLY A 39 -0.41 -14.30 -5.80
C GLY A 39 0.76 -13.36 -6.10
N GLY A 40 1.00 -12.44 -5.19
CA GLY A 40 2.08 -11.46 -5.25
C GLY A 40 1.99 -10.51 -4.06
N VAL A 41 2.86 -9.51 -4.03
CA VAL A 41 2.85 -8.50 -2.96
C VAL A 41 1.76 -7.45 -3.19
N GLN A 42 1.37 -6.77 -2.12
CA GLN A 42 0.59 -5.53 -2.21
C GLN A 42 1.51 -4.32 -2.17
N THR A 43 1.00 -3.15 -2.56
CA THR A 43 1.74 -1.89 -2.38
C THR A 43 2.16 -1.67 -0.94
N GLN A 44 1.31 -2.02 0.03
CA GLN A 44 1.59 -1.87 1.45
C GLN A 44 2.80 -2.71 1.90
N GLU A 45 2.95 -3.94 1.39
CA GLU A 45 4.11 -4.80 1.69
C GLU A 45 5.41 -4.22 1.13
N VAL A 46 5.37 -3.67 -0.08
CA VAL A 46 6.51 -2.97 -0.67
C VAL A 46 6.87 -1.72 0.15
N LEU A 47 5.87 -0.96 0.60
CA LEU A 47 6.09 0.20 1.47
C LEU A 47 6.70 -0.20 2.82
N ARG A 48 6.22 -1.28 3.46
CA ARG A 48 6.81 -1.81 4.71
C ARG A 48 8.29 -2.16 4.51
N ALA A 49 8.63 -2.85 3.42
CA ALA A 49 10.02 -3.16 3.09
C ALA A 49 10.88 -1.91 2.85
N CYS A 50 10.34 -0.90 2.14
CA CYS A 50 11.02 0.37 1.93
C CYS A 50 11.22 1.16 3.23
N ILE A 51 10.24 1.16 4.14
CA ILE A 51 10.33 1.81 5.45
C ILE A 51 11.43 1.15 6.29
N ASP A 52 11.42 -0.18 6.38
CA ASP A 52 12.45 -0.94 7.11
C ASP A 52 13.86 -0.64 6.57
N ARG A 53 14.02 -0.69 5.23
CA ARG A 53 15.29 -0.33 4.58
C ARG A 53 15.73 1.11 4.90
N THR A 54 14.78 2.04 4.94
CA THR A 54 15.04 3.47 5.20
C THR A 54 15.44 3.70 6.66
N LYS A 55 14.81 3.00 7.61
CA LYS A 55 15.24 3.03 9.02
C LYS A 55 16.69 2.59 9.17
N TYR A 56 17.07 1.48 8.54
CA TYR A 56 18.46 1.04 8.56
C TYR A 56 19.41 2.10 7.99
N LEU A 57 19.06 2.74 6.86
CA LEU A 57 19.90 3.79 6.29
C LEU A 57 20.06 4.98 7.24
N PHE A 58 18.98 5.36 7.91
CA PHE A 58 19.00 6.43 8.92
C PHE A 58 19.90 6.09 10.10
N GLU A 59 19.88 4.84 10.57
CA GLU A 59 20.75 4.37 11.65
C GLU A 59 22.24 4.35 11.25
N VAL A 60 22.54 4.02 10.00
CA VAL A 60 23.92 4.00 9.49
C VAL A 60 24.49 5.42 9.36
N LEU A 61 23.73 6.35 8.78
CA LEU A 61 24.14 7.74 8.63
C LEU A 61 22.90 8.66 8.70
N PRO A 62 22.61 9.23 9.87
CA PRO A 62 21.46 10.11 10.03
C PRO A 62 21.57 11.36 9.15
N CYS A 63 20.52 11.65 8.39
CA CYS A 63 20.36 12.93 7.69
C CYS A 63 18.89 13.32 7.59
N ASN A 64 18.64 14.61 7.33
CA ASN A 64 17.28 15.15 7.25
C ASN A 64 16.50 14.53 6.07
N GLU A 65 17.15 14.28 4.94
CA GLU A 65 16.51 13.71 3.76
C GLU A 65 15.99 12.28 4.02
N THR A 66 16.73 11.50 4.80
CA THR A 66 16.30 10.14 5.16
C THR A 66 15.17 10.18 6.19
N ALA A 67 15.19 11.15 7.12
CA ALA A 67 14.08 11.37 8.04
C ALA A 67 12.79 11.78 7.30
N ASP A 68 12.89 12.69 6.33
CA ASP A 68 11.77 13.13 5.49
C ASP A 68 11.23 11.96 4.64
N ALA A 69 12.12 11.17 4.03
CA ALA A 69 11.74 9.98 3.28
C ALA A 69 10.97 8.98 4.17
N LEU A 70 11.46 8.74 5.39
CA LEU A 70 10.82 7.85 6.34
C LEU A 70 9.40 8.33 6.71
N TYR A 71 9.24 9.63 6.97
CA TYR A 71 7.93 10.23 7.24
C TYR A 71 6.96 10.04 6.06
N HIS A 72 7.39 10.35 4.84
CA HIS A 72 6.52 10.25 3.67
C HIS A 72 6.16 8.80 3.29
N LEU A 73 7.08 7.85 3.45
CA LEU A 73 6.78 6.43 3.24
C LEU A 73 5.71 5.93 4.23
N ARG A 74 5.81 6.31 5.50
CA ARG A 74 4.81 6.00 6.52
C ARG A 74 3.46 6.65 6.22
N MET A 75 3.45 7.92 5.80
CA MET A 75 2.22 8.60 5.38
C MET A 75 1.55 7.91 4.20
N ALA A 76 2.33 7.46 3.21
CA ALA A 76 1.79 6.71 2.07
C ALA A 76 1.15 5.38 2.53
N LEU A 77 1.84 4.64 3.41
CA LEU A 77 1.31 3.39 3.99
C LEU A 77 0.01 3.66 4.77
N TYR A 78 -0.02 4.71 5.58
CA TYR A 78 -1.22 5.16 6.29
C TYR A 78 -2.39 5.43 5.35
N CYS A 79 -2.18 6.17 4.25
CA CYS A 79 -3.26 6.43 3.30
C CYS A 79 -3.85 5.16 2.69
N TYR A 80 -3.02 4.14 2.40
CA TYR A 80 -3.51 2.86 1.88
C TYR A 80 -4.28 2.07 2.94
N GLU A 81 -3.75 1.97 4.16
CA GLU A 81 -4.38 1.22 5.25
C GLU A 81 -5.67 1.90 5.73
N ALA A 82 -5.67 3.22 5.89
CA ALA A 82 -6.88 3.99 6.22
C ALA A 82 -7.99 3.76 5.18
N ARG A 83 -7.65 3.76 3.88
CA ARG A 83 -8.61 3.45 2.82
C ARG A 83 -9.12 2.01 2.90
N ALA A 84 -8.25 1.04 3.19
CA ALA A 84 -8.65 -0.35 3.32
C ALA A 84 -9.57 -0.56 4.54
N HIS A 85 -9.22 0.03 5.67
CA HIS A 85 -10.02 0.05 6.89
C HIS A 85 -11.42 0.61 6.63
N ARG A 86 -11.51 1.82 6.07
CA ARG A 86 -12.81 2.45 5.74
C ARG A 86 -13.65 1.57 4.82
N ARG A 87 -13.04 0.93 3.82
CA ARG A 87 -13.78 0.03 2.92
C ARG A 87 -14.26 -1.26 3.58
N LYS A 88 -13.53 -1.78 4.57
CA LYS A 88 -13.99 -2.90 5.40
C LYS A 88 -15.17 -2.48 6.28
N HIS A 89 -15.14 -1.25 6.82
CA HIS A 89 -16.23 -0.69 7.65
C HIS A 89 -17.47 -0.26 6.84
N GLU A 90 -17.29 0.32 5.65
CA GLU A 90 -18.36 0.68 4.71
C GLU A 90 -19.07 -0.57 4.12
N ALA A 91 -18.59 -1.76 4.44
CA ALA A 91 -19.07 -3.05 3.95
C ALA A 91 -20.39 -3.52 4.61
N VAL A 92 -21.38 -2.62 4.65
CA VAL A 92 -22.77 -2.91 4.24
C VAL A 92 -22.70 -3.40 2.78
N ASN A 93 -22.33 -4.66 2.65
CA ASN A 93 -21.62 -5.26 1.52
C ASN A 93 -22.44 -5.40 0.21
N ARG A 94 -21.76 -5.20 -0.93
CA ARG A 94 -22.10 -5.69 -2.30
C ARG A 94 -23.18 -4.96 -3.14
N LYS A 95 -23.50 -3.68 -2.94
CA LYS A 95 -24.54 -3.02 -3.77
C LYS A 95 -24.16 -1.78 -4.59
N ARG A 96 -22.93 -1.26 -4.53
CA ARG A 96 -22.55 -0.12 -5.39
C ARG A 96 -21.33 -0.42 -6.24
N SER A 97 -21.52 -0.33 -7.55
CA SER A 97 -20.61 -0.75 -8.61
C SER A 97 -19.60 0.31 -9.05
N SER A 98 -19.49 1.44 -8.38
CA SER A 98 -18.59 2.51 -8.80
C SER A 98 -18.06 3.27 -7.60
N HIS A 99 -16.75 3.17 -7.36
CA HIS A 99 -16.04 3.98 -6.36
C HIS A 99 -15.07 4.88 -7.11
N ASN A 100 -15.56 6.03 -7.55
CA ASN A 100 -14.75 7.10 -8.10
C ASN A 100 -14.96 8.36 -7.24
N ASP A 101 -14.12 8.53 -6.21
CA ASP A 101 -14.22 9.67 -5.29
C ASP A 101 -13.86 11.01 -5.96
N VAL A 102 -13.22 10.96 -7.13
CA VAL A 102 -12.99 12.15 -7.97
C VAL A 102 -14.30 12.62 -8.61
N ALA A 103 -15.23 11.71 -8.89
CA ALA A 103 -16.54 12.01 -9.47
C ALA A 103 -17.68 12.12 -8.44
N SER A 104 -17.49 11.63 -7.21
CA SER A 104 -18.45 11.74 -6.12
C SER A 104 -17.69 11.83 -4.79
N PRO A 105 -17.36 13.04 -4.32
CA PRO A 105 -16.66 13.22 -3.05
C PRO A 105 -17.55 12.72 -1.91
N ASN A 106 -17.15 11.63 -1.24
CA ASN A 106 -17.77 11.27 0.03
C ASN A 106 -17.38 12.32 1.08
N ALA A 107 -18.38 12.91 1.76
CA ALA A 107 -18.20 13.89 2.82
C ALA A 107 -17.49 13.34 4.10
N HIS A 108 -17.09 12.07 4.11
CA HIS A 108 -16.48 11.40 5.26
C HIS A 108 -14.97 11.64 5.42
N ARG A 109 -14.38 12.66 4.78
CA ARG A 109 -13.01 13.07 5.07
C ARG A 109 -12.88 13.94 6.34
N ASP A 110 -13.98 14.29 6.99
CA ASP A 110 -14.02 15.26 8.09
C ASP A 110 -13.82 14.68 9.51
N GLY A 111 -13.45 13.40 9.64
CA GLY A 111 -13.22 12.78 10.95
C GLY A 111 -11.82 12.20 11.11
N GLU A 112 -10.97 12.84 11.91
CA GLU A 112 -9.74 12.26 12.48
C GLU A 112 -10.02 11.01 13.36
N GLN A 113 -11.28 10.63 13.58
CA GLN A 113 -11.71 9.57 14.51
C GLN A 113 -12.14 8.24 13.87
N ASP A 114 -12.11 8.09 12.54
CA ASP A 114 -12.61 6.86 11.87
C ASP A 114 -11.53 5.78 11.61
N VAL A 115 -10.26 6.08 11.87
CA VAL A 115 -9.15 5.14 11.68
C VAL A 115 -8.41 4.97 13.01
N PRO A 116 -8.34 3.75 13.58
CA PRO A 116 -7.81 3.50 14.93
C PRO A 116 -6.28 3.47 15.02
N PHE A 117 -5.57 4.00 14.01
CA PHE A 117 -4.12 4.05 13.93
C PHE A 117 -3.65 5.31 13.21
N THR A 118 -2.42 5.72 13.47
CA THR A 118 -1.75 6.85 12.82
C THR A 118 -0.64 6.34 11.90
N GLU A 119 0.04 7.25 11.20
CA GLU A 119 1.23 6.95 10.41
C GLU A 119 2.44 6.56 11.27
N HIS A 120 2.43 6.91 12.56
CA HIS A 120 3.57 6.70 13.43
C HIS A 120 3.80 5.22 13.68
N GLU A 121 4.96 4.71 13.22
CA GLU A 121 5.34 3.29 13.32
C GLU A 121 4.30 2.31 12.75
N ILE A 122 3.50 2.76 11.79
CA ILE A 122 2.42 1.99 11.19
C ILE A 122 2.88 0.67 10.56
N GLU A 123 4.13 0.61 10.09
CA GLU A 123 4.75 -0.60 9.56
C GLU A 123 4.93 -1.73 10.59
N LEU A 124 4.90 -1.42 11.88
CA LEU A 124 5.05 -2.40 12.97
C LEU A 124 3.72 -2.99 13.44
N LEU A 125 2.59 -2.41 13.00
CA LEU A 125 1.27 -2.92 13.39
C LEU A 125 1.02 -4.29 12.75
N PRO A 126 0.41 -5.23 13.50
CA PRO A 126 0.24 -6.59 13.03
C PRO A 126 -0.76 -6.65 11.86
N THR A 127 -0.46 -7.48 10.87
CA THR A 127 -1.29 -7.65 9.67
C THR A 127 -1.97 -9.02 9.63
N GLY A 128 -3.19 -9.08 9.07
CA GLY A 128 -3.87 -10.33 8.80
C GLY A 128 -3.42 -11.01 7.50
N ASP A 129 -4.00 -12.17 7.19
CA ASP A 129 -3.72 -12.92 5.94
C ASP A 129 -4.06 -12.15 4.65
N ASP A 130 -4.88 -11.10 4.78
CA ASP A 130 -5.23 -10.21 3.68
C ASP A 130 -4.26 -9.03 3.50
N GLY A 131 -3.16 -9.00 4.27
CA GLY A 131 -2.10 -7.99 4.17
C GLY A 131 -2.43 -6.61 4.74
N HIS A 132 -3.55 -6.49 5.47
CA HIS A 132 -4.00 -5.25 6.11
C HIS A 132 -3.83 -5.30 7.62
N ILE A 133 -3.73 -4.11 8.23
CA ILE A 133 -3.61 -3.97 9.69
C ILE A 133 -4.82 -4.59 10.40
N MET A 134 -4.54 -5.37 11.45
CA MET A 134 -5.55 -5.91 12.36
C MET A 134 -5.88 -4.88 13.43
N VAL A 135 -7.12 -4.39 13.41
CA VAL A 135 -7.71 -3.49 14.42
C VAL A 135 -9.13 -3.91 14.73
#